data_AF-A0A386ZJE9-F1
#
_entry.id   AF-A0A386ZJE9-F1
#
_cell.length_a   1.000
_cell.length_b   1.000
_cell.length_c   1.000
_cell.angle_alpha   90.00
_cell.angle_beta   90.00
_cell.angle_gamma   90.00
#
_symmetry.space_group_name_H-M   'P 1'
#
loop_
_entity.id
_entity.type
_entity.pdbx_description
1 polymer ?
#
loop_
_entity_poly.entity_id
_entity_poly.type
_entity_poly.pdbx_seq_one_letter_code
_entity_poly.pdbx_strand_id
1 'polypeptide(L)'
;MVRLVYSVGPAIAAVGALAVALVVPPLLSAAVPTRESEVTAGTGITLTATGIGAVHGGTDPANAVAFRVPERMRRIATGDDSIAVLKTEDGGQRLSVSVVDGVTDFATAAPRLLLPLRAAGVTVRFDGGAVDAGDFHGLSCVLPDTDGGVCAVAGSGDVAVTVTVTGGAPDTGRRLIAQVLESSKAVEA
;
A
#
# COMPACT_ATOMS: atom_id res chain seq x y z
N MET A 1 -71.49 -23.28 5.01
CA MET A 1 -70.14 -23.45 4.44
C MET A 1 -69.52 -22.07 4.24
N VAL A 2 -68.78 -21.55 5.22
CA VAL A 2 -68.12 -20.24 5.13
C VAL A 2 -66.65 -20.48 4.79
N ARG A 3 -66.26 -20.10 3.56
CA ARG A 3 -64.90 -20.25 3.04
C ARG A 3 -63.94 -19.38 3.87
N LEU A 4 -63.00 -20.04 4.55
CA LEU A 4 -61.75 -19.42 5.03
C LEU A 4 -60.99 -18.92 3.80
N VAL A 5 -61.15 -17.65 3.44
CA VAL A 5 -60.22 -16.94 2.56
C VAL A 5 -59.21 -16.24 3.46
N TYR A 6 -58.33 -17.04 4.06
CA TYR A 6 -57.26 -16.53 4.91
C TYR A 6 -56.18 -15.91 4.01
N SER A 7 -56.26 -14.59 3.84
CA SER A 7 -55.15 -13.65 3.92
C SER A 7 -53.78 -14.14 3.43
N VAL A 8 -53.66 -14.48 2.14
CA VAL A 8 -52.39 -14.89 1.51
C VAL A 8 -51.43 -13.70 1.37
N GLY A 9 -51.99 -12.48 1.22
CA GLY A 9 -51.23 -11.23 1.08
C GLY A 9 -50.26 -10.94 2.23
N PRO A 10 -50.69 -10.90 3.50
CA PRO A 10 -49.78 -10.67 4.62
C PRO A 10 -48.81 -11.82 4.87
N ALA A 11 -49.17 -13.06 4.52
CA ALA A 11 -48.25 -14.19 4.59
C ALA A 11 -47.10 -14.06 3.59
N ILE A 12 -47.39 -13.68 2.34
CA ILE A 12 -46.36 -13.41 1.32
C ILE A 12 -45.49 -12.21 1.71
N ALA A 13 -46.09 -11.14 2.24
CA ALA A 13 -45.35 -9.98 2.72
C ALA A 13 -44.41 -10.33 3.89
N ALA A 14 -44.86 -11.16 4.83
CA ALA A 14 -44.03 -11.62 5.95
C ALA A 14 -42.87 -12.50 5.49
N VAL A 15 -43.10 -13.42 4.55
CA VAL A 15 -42.04 -14.27 3.97
C VAL A 15 -41.05 -13.42 3.17
N GLY A 16 -41.51 -12.43 2.40
CA GLY A 16 -40.66 -11.49 1.69
C GLY A 16 -39.79 -10.66 2.64
N ALA A 17 -40.38 -10.12 3.71
CA ALA A 17 -39.64 -9.37 4.73
C ALA A 17 -38.61 -10.23 5.46
N LEU A 18 -38.94 -11.48 5.77
CA LEU A 18 -38.01 -12.42 6.41
C LEU A 18 -36.85 -12.80 5.48
N ALA A 19 -37.13 -13.02 4.19
CA ALA A 19 -36.10 -13.30 3.19
C ALA A 19 -35.14 -12.11 3.03
N VAL A 20 -35.66 -10.89 2.97
CA VAL A 20 -34.84 -9.66 2.94
C VAL A 20 -34.01 -9.54 4.22
N ALA A 21 -34.61 -9.77 5.40
CA ALA A 21 -33.88 -9.70 6.68
C ALA A 21 -32.78 -10.76 6.82
N LEU A 22 -32.87 -11.90 6.12
CA LEU A 22 -31.85 -12.94 6.13
C LEU A 22 -30.75 -12.72 5.09
N VAL A 23 -31.09 -12.15 3.93
CA VAL A 23 -30.17 -12.00 2.79
C VAL A 23 -29.42 -10.68 2.82
N VAL A 24 -30.05 -9.60 3.30
CA VAL A 24 -29.43 -8.27 3.30
C VAL A 24 -28.22 -8.18 4.26
N PRO A 25 -28.27 -8.68 5.51
CA PRO A 25 -27.11 -8.59 6.41
C PRO A 25 -25.83 -9.25 5.89
N PRO A 26 -25.82 -10.49 5.36
CA PRO A 26 -24.59 -11.10 4.85
C PRO A 26 -24.07 -10.43 3.58
N LEU A 27 -24.94 -9.89 2.71
CA LEU A 27 -24.53 -9.13 1.54
C LEU A 27 -23.90 -7.79 1.92
N LEU A 28 -24.46 -7.10 2.92
CA LEU A 28 -23.87 -5.88 3.47
C LEU A 28 -22.55 -6.18 4.20
N SER A 29 -22.44 -7.30 4.92
CA SER A 29 -21.18 -7.74 5.54
C SER A 29 -20.10 -8.08 4.51
N ALA A 30 -20.46 -8.68 3.38
CA ALA A 30 -19.53 -8.93 2.27
C ALA A 30 -19.09 -7.66 1.55
N ALA A 31 -19.89 -6.59 1.62
CA ALA A 31 -19.54 -5.27 1.09
C ALA A 31 -18.64 -4.45 2.03
N VAL A 32 -18.43 -4.90 3.28
CA VAL A 32 -17.49 -4.24 4.19
C VAL A 32 -16.07 -4.53 3.71
N PRO A 33 -15.25 -3.51 3.41
CA PRO A 33 -13.86 -3.70 3.05
C PRO A 33 -13.16 -4.46 4.17
N THR A 34 -12.65 -5.66 3.87
CA THR A 34 -11.81 -6.39 4.81
C THR A 34 -10.55 -5.57 5.05
N ARG A 35 -10.28 -5.25 6.32
CA ARG A 35 -9.15 -4.41 6.72
C ARG A 35 -7.80 -4.94 6.21
N GLU A 36 -7.69 -6.26 6.09
CA GLU A 36 -6.50 -6.95 5.64
C GLU A 36 -6.87 -8.01 4.59
N SER A 37 -6.06 -8.13 3.54
CA SER A 37 -6.19 -9.15 2.50
C SER A 37 -4.88 -9.90 2.31
N GLU A 38 -4.94 -11.21 2.08
CA GLU A 38 -3.76 -12.01 1.78
C GLU A 38 -3.25 -11.69 0.37
N VAL A 39 -1.93 -11.57 0.23
CA VAL A 39 -1.24 -11.35 -1.03
C VAL A 39 -0.11 -12.36 -1.17
N THR A 40 -0.14 -13.13 -2.25
CA THR A 40 0.88 -14.14 -2.53
C THR A 40 2.17 -13.49 -3.04
N ALA A 41 3.30 -14.14 -2.78
CA ALA A 41 4.60 -13.73 -3.31
C ALA A 41 4.55 -13.59 -4.84
N GLY A 42 5.18 -12.53 -5.37
CA GLY A 42 5.22 -12.22 -6.79
C GLY A 42 3.99 -11.47 -7.32
N THR A 43 2.93 -11.29 -6.52
CA THR A 43 1.76 -10.49 -6.92
C THR A 43 2.19 -9.05 -7.23
N GLY A 44 1.73 -8.52 -8.37
CA GLY A 44 1.97 -7.13 -8.74
C GLY A 44 1.09 -6.17 -7.94
N ILE A 45 1.68 -5.11 -7.41
CA ILE A 45 0.98 -3.97 -6.81
C ILE A 45 1.40 -2.73 -7.58
N THR A 46 0.42 -1.98 -8.07
CA THR A 46 0.61 -0.65 -8.64
C THR A 46 0.17 0.39 -7.61
N LEU A 47 1.02 1.37 -7.38
CA LEU A 47 0.76 2.54 -6.56
C LEU A 47 0.77 3.77 -7.45
N THR A 48 -0.28 4.59 -7.34
CA THR A 48 -0.47 5.77 -8.18
C THR A 48 -0.19 7.01 -7.35
N ALA A 49 0.70 7.86 -7.84
CA ALA A 49 1.01 9.15 -7.24
C ALA A 49 -0.04 10.20 -7.64
N THR A 50 0.24 11.47 -7.36
CA THR A 50 -0.73 12.55 -7.54
C THR A 50 -0.94 12.98 -8.99
N GLY A 51 -0.02 12.65 -9.89
CA GLY A 51 -0.04 13.06 -11.31
C GLY A 51 0.44 14.50 -11.55
N ILE A 52 1.07 15.14 -10.55
CA ILE A 52 1.64 16.49 -10.64
C ILE A 52 2.78 16.56 -11.66
N GLY A 53 3.55 15.47 -11.84
CA GLY A 53 4.65 15.41 -12.81
C GLY A 53 4.19 15.67 -14.24
N ALA A 54 3.06 15.08 -14.64
CA ALA A 54 2.45 15.28 -15.95
C ALA A 54 1.98 16.73 -16.19
N VAL A 55 1.63 17.47 -15.13
CA VAL A 55 1.17 18.87 -15.21
C VAL A 55 2.34 19.85 -15.43
N HIS A 56 3.54 19.51 -14.94
CA HIS A 56 4.72 20.38 -15.04
C HIS A 56 5.50 20.23 -16.35
N GLY A 57 4.97 19.45 -17.32
CA GLY A 57 5.64 19.20 -18.58
C GLY A 57 6.89 18.32 -18.42
N GLY A 58 6.90 17.45 -17.40
CA GLY A 58 7.91 16.42 -17.25
C GLY A 58 8.01 15.58 -18.54
N THR A 59 9.23 15.19 -18.90
CA THR A 59 9.46 14.37 -20.10
C THR A 59 9.10 12.89 -19.87
N ASP A 60 8.90 12.50 -18.61
CA ASP A 60 8.47 11.16 -18.22
C ASP A 60 6.99 11.18 -17.81
N PRO A 61 6.08 10.51 -18.54
CA PRO A 61 4.67 10.45 -18.17
C PRO A 61 4.41 9.56 -16.95
N ALA A 62 5.43 8.89 -16.40
CA ALA A 62 5.24 8.02 -15.26
C ALA A 62 4.70 8.78 -14.03
N ASN A 63 3.54 8.34 -13.55
CA ASN A 63 2.84 8.85 -12.37
C ASN A 63 2.52 7.71 -11.38
N ALA A 64 3.07 6.53 -11.58
CA ALA A 64 2.84 5.36 -10.75
C ALA A 64 4.08 4.45 -10.68
N VAL A 65 4.10 3.56 -9.69
CA VAL A 65 5.10 2.50 -9.56
C VAL A 65 4.41 1.16 -9.40
N ALA A 66 4.77 0.23 -10.28
CA ALA A 66 4.40 -1.17 -10.17
C ALA A 66 5.57 -1.96 -9.57
N PHE A 67 5.32 -2.75 -8.53
CA PHE A 67 6.32 -3.63 -7.91
C PHE A 67 5.72 -5.00 -7.59
N ARG A 68 6.56 -6.00 -7.32
CA ARG A 68 6.10 -7.33 -6.90
C ARG A 68 6.26 -7.50 -5.39
N VAL A 69 5.27 -8.12 -4.76
CA VAL A 69 5.36 -8.46 -3.34
C VAL A 69 6.47 -9.51 -3.15
N PRO A 70 7.45 -9.28 -2.27
CA PRO A 70 8.64 -10.13 -2.16
C PRO A 70 8.33 -11.53 -1.62
N GLU A 71 7.35 -11.65 -0.72
CA GLU A 71 6.97 -12.90 -0.06
C GLU A 71 5.46 -12.88 0.28
N ARG A 72 4.93 -13.97 0.84
CA ARG A 72 3.52 -14.00 1.25
C ARG A 72 3.29 -13.01 2.39
N MET A 73 2.37 -12.07 2.21
CA MET A 73 2.09 -11.00 3.15
C MET A 73 0.59 -10.70 3.20
N ARG A 74 0.16 -9.98 4.24
CA ARG A 74 -1.16 -9.39 4.36
C ARG A 74 -1.09 -7.90 4.01
N ARG A 75 -1.84 -7.47 3.00
CA ARG A 75 -2.00 -6.06 2.65
C ARG A 75 -3.04 -5.43 3.55
N ILE A 76 -2.70 -4.28 4.12
CA ILE A 76 -3.61 -3.46 4.92
C ILE A 76 -4.22 -2.41 4.01
N ALA A 77 -5.55 -2.29 4.05
CA ALA A 77 -6.25 -1.20 3.37
C ALA A 77 -5.86 0.15 4.00
N THR A 78 -5.27 1.03 3.20
CA THR A 78 -4.84 2.39 3.58
C THR A 78 -5.87 3.44 3.21
N GLY A 79 -6.67 3.20 2.16
CA GLY A 79 -7.55 4.20 1.55
C GLY A 79 -6.79 5.22 0.69
N ASP A 80 -5.50 4.99 0.45
CA ASP A 80 -4.61 5.85 -0.33
C ASP A 80 -3.90 5.00 -1.38
N ASP A 81 -4.13 5.33 -2.65
CA ASP A 81 -3.59 4.59 -3.80
C ASP A 81 -2.09 4.84 -4.02
N SER A 82 -1.52 5.84 -3.35
CA SER A 82 -0.08 6.12 -3.37
C SER A 82 0.70 5.31 -2.34
N ILE A 83 0.01 4.58 -1.45
CA ILE A 83 0.63 3.85 -0.32
C ILE A 83 0.17 2.39 -0.26
N ALA A 84 1.12 1.46 -0.27
CA ALA A 84 0.91 0.08 0.13
C ALA A 84 1.50 -0.17 1.52
N VAL A 85 0.73 -0.83 2.37
CA VAL A 85 1.21 -1.39 3.63
C VAL A 85 1.00 -2.89 3.61
N LEU A 86 2.07 -3.63 3.87
CA LEU A 86 2.13 -5.08 3.91
C LEU A 86 2.67 -5.54 5.28
N LYS A 87 2.19 -6.66 5.78
CA LYS A 87 2.69 -7.33 6.98
C LYS A 87 2.96 -8.80 6.71
N THR A 88 3.96 -9.37 7.36
CA THR A 88 4.12 -10.84 7.35
C THR A 88 2.97 -11.51 8.09
N GLU A 89 2.70 -12.79 7.80
CA GLU A 89 1.59 -13.53 8.41
C GLU A 89 1.68 -13.57 9.94
N ASP A 90 2.90 -13.71 10.47
CA ASP A 90 3.17 -13.74 11.91
C ASP A 90 3.19 -12.33 12.54
N GLY A 91 2.98 -11.28 11.74
CA GLY A 91 2.97 -9.87 12.18
C GLY A 91 4.35 -9.31 12.60
N GLY A 92 5.40 -10.12 12.52
CA GLY A 92 6.74 -9.78 12.98
C GLY A 92 7.48 -8.77 12.09
N GLN A 93 7.03 -8.57 10.83
CA GLN A 93 7.57 -7.54 9.95
C GLN A 93 6.45 -6.76 9.26
N ARG A 94 6.72 -5.49 9.00
CA ARG A 94 5.83 -4.57 8.27
C ARG A 94 6.64 -3.85 7.20
N LEU A 95 6.17 -3.93 5.97
CA LEU A 95 6.69 -3.25 4.79
C LEU A 95 5.70 -2.14 4.39
N SER A 96 6.19 -0.92 4.20
CA SER A 96 5.43 0.21 3.69
C SER A 96 6.12 0.73 2.44
N VAL A 97 5.35 0.95 1.38
CA VAL A 97 5.81 1.54 0.12
C VAL A 97 4.93 2.74 -0.15
N SER A 98 5.51 3.91 -0.36
CA SER A 98 4.78 5.11 -0.75
C SER A 98 5.43 5.74 -1.98
N VAL A 99 4.61 6.24 -2.89
CA VAL A 99 5.05 6.81 -4.17
C VAL A 99 4.68 8.27 -4.24
N VAL A 100 5.57 9.08 -4.79
CA VAL A 100 5.33 10.47 -5.15
C VAL A 100 5.85 10.72 -6.56
N ASP A 101 5.29 11.71 -7.25
CA ASP A 101 5.71 12.14 -8.57
C ASP A 101 6.07 13.63 -8.61
N GLY A 102 6.58 14.12 -9.73
CA GLY A 102 7.02 15.51 -9.91
C GLY A 102 8.35 15.83 -9.20
N VAL A 103 9.18 14.83 -8.97
CA VAL A 103 10.49 15.00 -8.33
C VAL A 103 11.54 15.41 -9.36
N THR A 104 11.75 16.72 -9.50
CA THR A 104 12.74 17.28 -10.46
C THR A 104 14.15 17.40 -9.88
N ASP A 105 14.27 17.54 -8.55
CA ASP A 105 15.54 17.56 -7.82
C ASP A 105 15.49 16.57 -6.65
N PHE A 106 15.96 15.36 -6.90
CA PHE A 106 15.96 14.28 -5.91
C PHE A 106 16.80 14.60 -4.67
N ALA A 107 17.95 15.27 -4.83
CA ALA A 107 18.84 15.55 -3.69
C ALA A 107 18.17 16.45 -2.66
N THR A 108 17.38 17.42 -3.12
CA THR A 108 16.60 18.31 -2.25
C THR A 108 15.26 17.69 -1.83
N ALA A 109 14.66 16.85 -2.67
CA ALA A 109 13.38 16.20 -2.38
C ALA A 109 13.48 15.05 -1.37
N ALA A 110 14.52 14.20 -1.46
CA ALA A 110 14.64 12.98 -0.66
C ALA A 110 14.50 13.20 0.86
N PRO A 111 15.12 14.24 1.47
CA PRO A 111 14.88 14.55 2.89
C PRO A 111 13.44 14.95 3.21
N ARG A 112 12.71 15.54 2.26
CA ARG A 112 11.31 15.93 2.41
C ARG A 112 10.37 14.73 2.34
N LEU A 113 10.73 13.69 1.59
CA LEU A 113 9.95 12.45 1.52
C LEU A 113 9.91 11.68 2.84
N LEU A 114 10.83 11.99 3.77
CA LEU A 114 10.82 11.45 5.13
C LEU A 114 10.01 12.30 6.12
N LEU A 115 9.52 13.49 5.73
CA LEU A 115 8.73 14.35 6.62
C LEU A 115 7.45 13.69 7.14
N PRO A 116 6.67 12.94 6.33
CA PRO A 116 5.48 12.26 6.84
C PRO A 116 5.79 11.29 8.00
N LEU A 117 6.89 10.55 7.91
CA LEU A 117 7.35 9.66 8.99
C LEU A 117 7.69 10.47 10.25
N ARG A 118 8.43 11.57 10.10
CA ARG A 118 8.77 12.46 11.23
C ARG A 118 7.55 13.11 11.85
N ALA A 119 6.57 13.52 11.04
CA ALA A 119 5.30 14.08 11.51
C ALA A 119 4.49 13.03 12.30
N ALA A 120 4.60 11.76 11.94
CA ALA A 120 4.04 10.63 12.69
C ALA A 120 4.82 10.29 13.97
N GLY A 121 5.83 11.08 14.35
CA GLY A 121 6.66 10.86 15.54
C GLY A 121 7.74 9.79 15.35
N VAL A 122 7.99 9.33 14.12
CA VAL A 122 9.03 8.34 13.82
C VAL A 122 10.37 9.04 13.61
N THR A 123 11.36 8.71 14.42
CA THR A 123 12.74 9.14 14.17
C THR A 123 13.27 8.42 12.94
N VAL A 124 13.67 9.18 11.93
CA VAL A 124 14.27 8.65 10.71
C VAL A 124 15.42 9.53 10.23
N ARG A 125 16.54 8.88 9.89
CA ARG A 125 17.75 9.54 9.39
C ARG A 125 18.40 8.71 8.28
N PHE A 126 18.95 9.38 7.28
CA PHE A 126 19.83 8.73 6.32
C PHE A 126 21.08 8.19 7.04
N ASP A 127 21.52 7.01 6.64
CA ASP A 127 22.71 6.35 7.21
C ASP A 127 23.97 6.54 6.35
N GLY A 128 23.85 7.30 5.26
CA GLY A 128 24.93 7.55 4.30
C GLY A 128 25.11 6.42 3.28
N GLY A 129 24.32 5.35 3.36
CA GLY A 129 24.32 4.32 2.34
C GLY A 129 23.55 4.75 1.09
N ALA A 130 23.95 4.16 -0.03
CA ALA A 130 23.28 4.31 -1.31
C ALA A 130 22.44 3.08 -1.61
N VAL A 131 21.37 3.29 -2.37
CA VAL A 131 20.51 2.25 -2.90
C VAL A 131 20.57 2.32 -4.40
N ASP A 132 20.85 1.20 -5.05
CA ASP A 132 20.93 1.05 -6.49
C ASP A 132 20.29 -0.29 -6.84
N ALA A 133 19.07 -0.26 -7.39
CA ALA A 133 18.27 -1.45 -7.64
C ALA A 133 17.31 -1.23 -8.83
N GLY A 134 17.53 -1.98 -9.91
CA GLY A 134 16.76 -1.82 -11.14
C GLY A 134 16.97 -0.44 -11.75
N ASP A 135 15.88 0.30 -11.98
CA ASP A 135 15.91 1.68 -12.50
C ASP A 135 15.92 2.72 -11.36
N PHE A 136 15.89 2.27 -10.10
CA PHE A 136 15.77 3.14 -8.93
C PHE A 136 17.13 3.33 -8.26
N HIS A 137 17.46 4.61 -8.00
CA HIS A 137 18.68 5.00 -7.31
C HIS A 137 18.36 5.98 -6.18
N GLY A 138 19.08 5.90 -5.06
CA GLY A 138 18.86 6.83 -3.96
C GLY A 138 19.63 6.51 -2.69
N LEU A 139 19.00 6.75 -1.54
CA LEU A 139 19.63 6.79 -0.23
C LEU A 139 18.96 5.81 0.73
N SER A 140 19.76 5.11 1.53
CA SER A 140 19.27 4.31 2.64
C SER A 140 19.16 5.11 3.93
N CYS A 141 18.24 4.68 4.78
CA CYS A 141 17.95 5.31 6.06
C CYS A 141 17.61 4.27 7.12
N VAL A 142 17.67 4.70 8.38
CA VAL A 142 17.40 3.87 9.55
C VAL A 142 16.36 4.53 10.44
N LEU A 143 15.56 3.70 11.10
CA LEU A 143 14.53 4.07 12.04
C LEU A 143 14.93 3.57 13.44
N PRO A 144 15.79 4.30 14.18
CA PRO A 144 16.43 3.79 15.40
C PRO A 144 15.46 3.42 16.52
N ASP A 145 14.30 4.07 16.57
CA ASP A 145 13.29 3.85 17.62
C ASP A 145 12.31 2.71 17.27
N THR A 146 12.64 1.90 16.26
CA THR A 146 11.83 0.76 15.82
C THR A 146 12.65 -0.52 15.90
N ASP A 147 11.98 -1.66 16.00
CA ASP A 147 12.63 -2.98 16.03
C ASP A 147 13.32 -3.28 14.68
N GLY A 148 14.61 -2.94 14.60
CA GLY A 148 15.45 -3.14 13.42
C GLY A 148 15.03 -2.38 12.16
N GLY A 149 14.28 -1.28 12.29
CA GLY A 149 13.70 -0.62 11.13
C GLY A 149 14.70 0.09 10.23
N VAL A 150 14.50 -0.11 8.93
CA VAL A 150 15.30 0.44 7.84
C VAL A 150 14.38 1.02 6.78
N CYS A 151 14.89 1.96 6.01
CA CYS A 151 14.17 2.52 4.89
C CYS A 151 15.11 2.82 3.73
N ALA A 152 14.52 3.08 2.58
CA ALA A 152 15.16 3.63 1.41
C ALA A 152 14.25 4.67 0.78
N VAL A 153 14.87 5.73 0.27
CA VAL A 153 14.23 6.68 -0.62
C VAL A 153 14.95 6.57 -1.95
N ALA A 154 14.25 6.23 -3.02
CA ALA A 154 14.85 6.03 -4.34
C ALA A 154 13.99 6.69 -5.43
N GLY A 155 14.65 7.25 -6.43
CA GLY A 155 14.00 7.90 -7.58
C GLY A 155 14.27 7.16 -8.88
N SER A 156 13.34 7.28 -9.82
CA SER A 156 13.44 6.86 -11.23
C SER A 156 12.68 7.88 -12.06
N GLY A 157 13.39 8.67 -12.89
CA GLY A 157 12.78 9.78 -13.61
C GLY A 157 12.17 10.81 -12.67
N ASP A 158 10.92 11.18 -12.92
CA ASP A 158 10.16 12.16 -12.12
C ASP A 158 9.42 11.53 -10.92
N VAL A 159 9.59 10.22 -10.70
CA VAL A 159 8.92 9.45 -9.64
C VAL A 159 9.90 9.08 -8.53
N ALA A 160 9.47 9.19 -7.28
CA ALA A 160 10.23 8.70 -6.13
C ALA A 160 9.40 7.78 -5.24
N VAL A 161 10.07 6.81 -4.66
CA VAL A 161 9.51 5.78 -3.78
C VAL A 161 10.21 5.84 -2.44
N THR A 162 9.42 5.84 -1.38
CA THR A 162 9.91 5.60 -0.01
C THR A 162 9.48 4.20 0.39
N VAL A 163 10.45 3.34 0.66
CA VAL A 163 10.23 1.98 1.17
C VAL A 163 10.70 1.94 2.62
N THR A 164 9.85 1.47 3.53
CA THR A 164 10.18 1.32 4.96
C THR A 164 9.87 -0.10 5.39
N VAL A 165 10.81 -0.74 6.09
CA VAL A 165 10.61 -2.03 6.74
C VAL A 165 10.87 -1.88 8.22
N THR A 166 9.96 -2.38 9.05
CA THR A 166 10.09 -2.44 10.51
C THR A 166 9.82 -3.85 11.00
N GLY A 167 10.47 -4.24 12.09
CA GLY A 167 10.34 -5.57 12.69
C GLY A 167 11.42 -6.53 12.18
N GLY A 168 12.05 -7.24 13.11
CA GLY A 168 13.12 -8.20 12.82
C GLY A 168 14.49 -7.58 12.56
N ALA A 169 15.39 -8.34 11.94
CA ALA A 169 16.77 -7.90 11.74
C ALA A 169 16.92 -6.86 10.60
N PRO A 170 17.73 -5.81 10.78
CA PRO A 170 17.98 -4.79 9.76
C PRO A 170 18.41 -5.35 8.39
N ASP A 171 19.24 -6.40 8.38
CA ASP A 171 19.72 -7.03 7.14
C ASP A 171 18.60 -7.72 6.36
N THR A 172 17.60 -8.28 7.04
CA THR A 172 16.40 -8.82 6.41
C THR A 172 15.56 -7.70 5.82
N GLY A 173 15.39 -6.58 6.54
CA GLY A 173 14.69 -5.41 6.03
C GLY A 173 15.35 -4.81 4.78
N ARG A 174 16.68 -4.71 4.76
CA ARG A 174 17.44 -4.22 3.60
C ARG A 174 17.26 -5.12 2.37
N ARG A 175 17.25 -6.44 2.57
CA ARG A 175 16.98 -7.40 1.48
C ARG A 175 15.56 -7.26 0.92
N LEU A 176 14.56 -7.09 1.79
CA LEU A 176 13.18 -6.85 1.34
C LEU A 176 13.06 -5.55 0.54
N ILE A 177 13.69 -4.47 1.00
CA ILE A 177 13.74 -3.21 0.27
C ILE A 177 14.36 -3.39 -1.12
N ALA A 178 15.51 -4.07 -1.20
CA ALA A 178 16.18 -4.34 -2.47
C ALA A 178 15.30 -5.15 -3.42
N GLN A 179 14.63 -6.20 -2.95
CA GLN A 179 13.72 -7.01 -3.77
C GLN A 179 12.54 -6.21 -4.30
N VAL A 180 11.94 -5.35 -3.47
CA VAL A 180 10.86 -4.45 -3.91
C VAL A 180 11.38 -3.55 -5.03
N LEU A 181 12.47 -2.81 -4.79
CA LEU A 181 13.01 -1.85 -5.76
C LEU A 181 13.51 -2.51 -7.05
N GLU A 182 14.13 -3.69 -6.97
CA GLU A 182 14.59 -4.45 -8.14
C GLU A 182 13.41 -4.92 -9.01
N SER A 183 12.27 -5.22 -8.39
CA SER A 183 11.04 -5.56 -9.10
C SER A 183 10.23 -4.35 -9.55
N SER A 184 10.57 -3.15 -9.08
CA SER A 184 9.83 -1.92 -9.32
C SER A 184 10.06 -1.39 -10.73
N LYS A 185 9.00 -0.83 -11.31
CA LYS A 185 9.04 -0.07 -12.56
C LYS A 185 8.17 1.18 -12.42
N ALA A 186 8.70 2.31 -12.86
CA ALA A 186 7.90 3.51 -13.07
C ALA A 186 6.99 3.28 -14.28
N VAL A 187 5.69 3.56 -14.11
CA VAL A 187 4.65 3.33 -15.12
C VAL A 187 3.68 4.51 -15.17
N GLU A 188 3.01 4.64 -16.31
CA GLU A 188 1.86 5.55 -16.48
C GLU A 188 0.57 4.80 -16.08
N ALA A 189 -0.22 5.38 -15.19
CA ALA A 189 -1.48 4.86 -14.66
C ALA A 189 -2.70 5.52 -15.28
#